data_AF-A0A2Z4FI05-F1
#
_entry.id   AF-A0A2Z4FI05-F1
#
_cell.length_a   1.000
_cell.length_b   1.000
_cell.length_c   1.000
_cell.angle_alpha   90.00
_cell.angle_beta   90.00
_cell.angle_gamma   90.00
#
_symmetry.space_group_name_H-M   'P 1'
#
loop_
_entity.id
_entity.type
_entity.pdbx_description
1 polymer ?
#
loop_
_entity_poly.entity_id
_entity_poly.type
_entity_poly.pdbx_seq_one_letter_code
_entity_poly.pdbx_strand_id
1 'polypeptide(L)'
;MQNRTKYLPLLAILSILILLISACGEATQSEPNLLEQGGEVDENGKPTLGNTGWVEPAGKLDSTSGRRGLPVSVDESSTAVWEVTNAWTDTDTPAARKAGIAWPENSGLDWEEKYRAWISSFERIDSIGYGETFTLTTPWGKTLPAPALECAEVLIFLRVTFASWYGLPYFMEATDGGKRLYFGHFGLRTADGRWGNMPKFKTRYADYSSQAQAYRDGEIEWPSDPKLAGLSIPGSFDDAQPMLESADGETKHAGAYFDEIYLNKRVGYFMRLQLTYFGSINLADSVNTFNLAPEAVQAGDMLLERWQRRGIGHALAVMRTRDLGTQEVAGQEMKQLEAELASGSMPRRQPKWDDAPASKRYFTMDETGGPGYETFGGGLKRWRQATNIDGRWTNVVPPNDRASFINSNNHSELSERPARFEELLSELDTEAKMDVVLEVINSKRAHLQSYPSSCAARTGREDAFRDLYDLGAEMNITPEEIDRRYRRLEDYVFAELVYSASKTCCWNASTAAMYDLIMEYNLNHMEDPESGTCQDVTVFMARDEGGDGYERFRAYAESVGQGDAWVEWSAGESCPQADVLEDRENQHLWEPFCSVYDDIHDRL
;
A
#
# COMPACT_ATOMS: atom_id res chain seq x y z
N MET A 1 -27.74 -86.48 -23.85
CA MET A 1 -29.09 -86.08 -23.40
C MET A 1 -28.96 -84.79 -22.59
N GLN A 2 -29.79 -83.80 -22.94
CA GLN A 2 -30.12 -82.56 -22.23
C GLN A 2 -29.06 -81.44 -22.10
N ASN A 3 -29.17 -80.53 -23.07
CA ASN A 3 -28.99 -79.07 -23.03
C ASN A 3 -29.15 -78.40 -21.65
N ARG A 4 -28.30 -77.40 -21.37
CA ARG A 4 -28.71 -75.98 -21.47
C ARG A 4 -27.51 -75.00 -21.34
N THR A 5 -27.46 -74.16 -22.36
CA THR A 5 -26.92 -72.80 -22.49
C THR A 5 -26.90 -71.94 -21.22
N LYS A 6 -25.88 -71.08 -21.08
CA LYS A 6 -26.00 -69.64 -20.79
C LYS A 6 -24.67 -68.87 -20.99
N TYR A 7 -24.68 -68.00 -22.00
CA TYR A 7 -24.14 -66.64 -22.14
C TYR A 7 -22.86 -66.17 -21.38
N LEU A 8 -21.89 -65.70 -22.19
CA LEU A 8 -20.84 -64.69 -21.94
C LEU A 8 -21.43 -63.33 -21.42
N PRO A 9 -20.66 -62.39 -20.81
CA PRO A 9 -19.54 -61.67 -21.48
C PRO A 9 -18.32 -61.34 -20.57
N LEU A 10 -17.09 -61.32 -21.09
CA LEU A 10 -16.49 -60.18 -21.81
C LEU A 10 -16.45 -58.87 -20.99
N LEU A 11 -15.87 -58.90 -19.79
CA LEU A 11 -15.69 -57.70 -18.93
C LEU A 11 -14.29 -57.60 -18.29
N ALA A 12 -13.35 -58.47 -18.67
CA ALA A 12 -12.03 -58.53 -18.04
C ALA A 12 -10.88 -57.91 -18.87
N ILE A 13 -11.14 -57.47 -20.11
CA ILE A 13 -10.06 -57.03 -21.02
C ILE A 13 -10.05 -55.50 -21.25
N LEU A 14 -11.07 -54.75 -20.83
CA LEU A 14 -11.07 -53.29 -20.91
C LEU A 14 -10.44 -52.59 -19.68
N SER A 15 -10.22 -53.31 -18.58
CA SER A 15 -9.72 -52.74 -17.33
C SER A 15 -8.20 -52.60 -17.25
N ILE A 16 -7.45 -53.16 -18.21
CA ILE A 16 -5.98 -53.14 -18.20
C ILE A 16 -5.41 -52.02 -19.09
N LEU A 17 -6.20 -51.45 -20.01
CA LEU A 17 -5.76 -50.32 -20.86
C LEU A 17 -6.00 -48.93 -20.23
N ILE A 18 -6.77 -48.84 -19.14
CA ILE A 18 -7.05 -47.58 -18.42
C ILE A 18 -6.04 -47.34 -17.28
N LEU A 19 -5.24 -48.35 -16.90
CA LEU A 19 -4.25 -48.25 -15.81
C LEU A 19 -2.86 -47.74 -16.26
N LEU A 20 -2.70 -47.29 -17.51
CA LEU A 20 -1.46 -46.70 -18.04
C LEU A 20 -1.57 -45.20 -18.39
N ILE A 21 -2.68 -44.53 -18.03
CA ILE A 21 -2.85 -43.06 -18.21
C ILE A 21 -2.84 -42.31 -16.86
N SER A 22 -2.71 -43.00 -15.72
CA SER A 22 -2.72 -42.38 -14.39
C SER A 22 -1.33 -42.02 -13.84
N ALA A 23 -0.40 -41.61 -14.69
CA ALA A 23 0.93 -41.15 -14.27
C ALA A 23 1.28 -39.82 -14.94
N CYS A 24 0.66 -38.74 -14.45
CA CYS A 24 1.15 -37.35 -14.42
C CYS A 24 0.09 -36.48 -13.71
N GLY A 25 -0.27 -36.85 -12.48
CA GLY A 25 -0.90 -35.93 -11.55
C GLY A 25 0.15 -35.58 -10.53
N GLU A 26 0.90 -34.50 -10.73
CA GLU A 26 1.62 -33.88 -9.62
C GLU A 26 0.57 -33.62 -8.55
N ALA A 27 0.71 -34.31 -7.41
CA ALA A 27 -0.05 -33.97 -6.23
C ALA A 27 0.24 -32.50 -5.94
N THR A 28 -0.75 -31.65 -6.19
CA THR A 28 -0.79 -30.28 -5.71
C THR A 28 -0.67 -30.37 -4.20
N GLN A 29 0.56 -30.23 -3.69
CA GLN A 29 0.75 -29.90 -2.28
C GLN A 29 -0.09 -28.65 -2.08
N SER A 30 -1.19 -28.77 -1.33
CA SER A 30 -1.92 -27.64 -0.79
C SER A 30 -0.87 -26.66 -0.26
N GLU A 31 -0.82 -25.45 -0.80
CA GLU A 31 0.07 -24.42 -0.29
C GLU A 31 -0.14 -24.38 1.24
N PRO A 32 0.93 -24.50 2.05
CA PRO A 32 0.77 -24.44 3.49
C PRO A 32 0.03 -23.15 3.82
N ASN A 33 -0.94 -23.18 4.75
CA ASN A 33 -1.67 -21.99 5.13
C ASN A 33 -0.66 -20.93 5.62
N LEU A 34 -0.32 -19.98 4.74
CA LEU A 34 0.73 -19.00 5.01
C LEU A 34 0.29 -18.07 6.15
N LEU A 35 -1.02 -17.93 6.36
CA LEU A 35 -1.61 -17.18 7.46
C LEU A 35 -1.41 -17.85 8.83
N GLU A 36 -1.08 -19.15 8.86
CA GLU A 36 -0.78 -19.88 10.09
C GLU A 36 0.72 -19.89 10.45
N GLN A 37 1.60 -19.31 9.61
CA GLN A 37 3.06 -19.38 9.80
C GLN A 37 3.66 -18.31 10.72
N GLY A 38 2.85 -17.66 11.55
CA GLY A 38 3.27 -16.65 12.53
C GLY A 38 2.89 -15.23 12.11
N GLY A 39 3.28 -14.24 12.92
CA GLY A 39 2.82 -12.86 12.82
C GLY A 39 1.59 -12.56 13.68
N GLU A 40 1.44 -11.29 14.06
CA GLU A 40 0.24 -10.78 14.71
C GLU A 40 -0.74 -10.36 13.61
N VAL A 41 -2.03 -10.46 13.86
CA VAL A 41 -3.03 -9.90 12.94
C VAL A 41 -3.11 -8.41 13.25
N ASP A 42 -2.89 -7.55 12.25
CA ASP A 42 -3.09 -6.12 12.44
C ASP A 42 -4.57 -5.76 12.56
N GLU A 43 -4.87 -4.48 12.79
CA GLU A 43 -6.26 -4.01 12.88
C GLU A 43 -7.07 -4.32 11.62
N ASN A 44 -6.38 -4.56 10.49
CA ASN A 44 -7.00 -4.92 9.24
C ASN A 44 -6.96 -6.42 8.88
N GLY A 45 -6.74 -7.29 9.86
CA GLY A 45 -6.89 -8.74 9.60
C GLY A 45 -5.70 -9.35 8.84
N LYS A 46 -4.74 -8.51 8.45
CA LYS A 46 -3.56 -8.92 7.71
C LYS A 46 -2.49 -9.43 8.69
N PRO A 47 -1.85 -10.59 8.42
CA PRO A 47 -0.74 -11.04 9.24
C PRO A 47 0.45 -10.11 9.08
N THR A 48 0.73 -9.30 10.09
CA THR A 48 1.83 -8.35 10.11
C THR A 48 2.85 -8.74 11.19
N LEU A 49 4.13 -8.72 10.83
CA LEU A 49 5.20 -8.96 11.78
C LEU A 49 5.43 -7.74 12.67
N GLY A 50 5.63 -7.98 13.97
CA GLY A 50 5.88 -6.91 14.93
C GLY A 50 7.19 -6.16 14.65
N ASN A 51 7.28 -4.92 15.15
CA ASN A 51 8.55 -4.20 15.17
C ASN A 51 9.61 -4.95 16.00
N THR A 52 10.88 -4.69 15.73
CA THR A 52 11.99 -5.39 16.39
C THR A 52 12.21 -4.99 17.84
N GLY A 53 11.55 -3.92 18.28
CA GLY A 53 11.82 -3.26 19.56
C GLY A 53 13.24 -2.69 19.65
N TRP A 54 13.96 -2.60 18.53
CA TRP A 54 15.30 -2.02 18.52
C TRP A 54 15.22 -0.52 18.82
N VAL A 55 16.07 -0.09 19.74
CA VAL A 55 16.23 1.32 20.11
C VAL A 55 17.59 1.75 19.58
N GLU A 56 17.61 2.81 18.78
CA GLU A 56 18.86 3.38 18.30
C GLU A 56 19.76 3.75 19.50
N PRO A 57 21.06 3.42 19.46
CA PRO A 57 22.01 3.89 20.45
C PRO A 57 21.95 5.42 20.61
N ALA A 58 22.22 5.89 21.82
CA ALA A 58 22.32 7.31 22.09
C ALA A 58 23.54 7.90 21.36
N GLY A 59 23.32 8.98 20.63
CA GLY A 59 24.38 9.69 19.90
C GLY A 59 24.45 9.34 18.41
N LYS A 60 24.69 10.37 17.60
CA LYS A 60 24.60 10.32 16.13
C LYS A 60 25.57 9.35 15.45
N LEU A 61 26.78 9.18 16.00
CA LEU A 61 27.79 8.29 15.40
C LEU A 61 27.45 6.80 15.62
N ASP A 62 27.04 6.44 16.83
CA ASP A 62 26.75 5.04 17.20
C ASP A 62 25.46 4.52 16.54
N SER A 63 24.52 5.40 16.21
CA SER A 63 23.27 5.03 15.51
C SER A 63 23.45 4.84 14.00
N THR A 64 24.59 5.25 13.42
CA THR A 64 24.85 5.11 11.97
C THR A 64 25.33 3.72 11.58
N SER A 65 25.95 2.97 12.48
CA SER A 65 26.49 1.63 12.20
C SER A 65 25.45 0.51 12.18
N GLY A 66 24.22 0.79 12.65
CA GLY A 66 23.14 -0.20 12.68
C GLY A 66 23.39 -1.39 13.62
N ARG A 67 22.52 -2.40 13.53
CA ARG A 67 22.60 -3.64 14.31
C ARG A 67 23.06 -4.79 13.43
N ARG A 68 24.09 -5.52 13.86
CA ARG A 68 24.59 -6.73 13.15
C ARG A 68 23.46 -7.71 12.84
N GLY A 69 23.34 -8.11 11.58
CA GLY A 69 22.37 -9.10 11.10
C GLY A 69 22.99 -10.48 10.87
N LEU A 70 22.60 -11.13 9.78
CA LEU A 70 23.05 -12.48 9.39
C LEU A 70 24.48 -12.47 8.79
N PRO A 71 25.25 -13.56 8.92
CA PRO A 71 26.55 -13.67 8.23
C PRO A 71 26.35 -13.74 6.72
N VAL A 72 27.23 -13.15 5.92
CA VAL A 72 27.09 -13.12 4.44
C VAL A 72 27.10 -14.51 3.79
N SER A 73 27.59 -15.53 4.49
CA SER A 73 27.52 -16.93 4.03
C SER A 73 26.09 -17.45 3.84
N VAL A 74 25.05 -16.75 4.34
CA VAL A 74 23.65 -17.14 4.10
C VAL A 74 23.22 -16.95 2.65
N ASP A 75 23.93 -16.14 1.87
CA ASP A 75 23.64 -15.81 0.48
C ASP A 75 23.81 -17.03 -0.43
N GLU A 76 24.66 -17.97 -0.03
CA GLU A 76 24.87 -19.22 -0.75
C GLU A 76 23.79 -20.27 -0.48
N SER A 77 22.95 -20.04 0.54
CA SER A 77 22.01 -21.04 1.02
C SER A 77 20.83 -21.28 0.07
N SER A 78 20.18 -22.43 0.22
CA SER A 78 19.00 -22.79 -0.62
C SER A 78 17.80 -21.85 -0.49
N THR A 79 17.78 -20.94 0.49
CA THR A 79 16.71 -19.95 0.64
C THR A 79 17.00 -18.64 -0.10
N ALA A 80 18.18 -18.46 -0.68
CA ALA A 80 18.51 -17.24 -1.40
C ALA A 80 17.55 -16.99 -2.57
N VAL A 81 17.12 -15.74 -2.70
CA VAL A 81 16.16 -15.25 -3.67
C VAL A 81 16.90 -14.73 -4.91
N TRP A 82 17.87 -13.85 -4.72
CA TRP A 82 18.78 -13.37 -5.77
C TRP A 82 20.22 -13.29 -5.25
N GLU A 83 21.16 -13.27 -6.18
CA GLU A 83 22.58 -13.14 -5.89
C GLU A 83 22.97 -11.66 -5.74
N VAL A 84 23.76 -11.35 -4.71
CA VAL A 84 24.33 -10.02 -4.52
C VAL A 84 25.60 -9.90 -5.36
N THR A 85 25.56 -9.02 -6.36
CA THR A 85 26.66 -8.79 -7.31
C THR A 85 27.16 -7.35 -7.31
N ASN A 86 26.43 -6.44 -6.65
CA ASN A 86 26.79 -5.03 -6.50
C ASN A 86 26.63 -4.59 -5.03
N ALA A 87 27.40 -3.59 -4.60
CA ALA A 87 27.17 -2.87 -3.35
C ALA A 87 26.50 -1.53 -3.61
N TRP A 88 25.69 -1.03 -2.66
CA TRP A 88 24.99 0.25 -2.81
C TRP A 88 25.91 1.43 -3.11
N THR A 89 27.14 1.39 -2.61
CA THR A 89 28.15 2.45 -2.76
C THR A 89 28.98 2.36 -4.04
N ASP A 90 28.75 1.35 -4.89
CA ASP A 90 29.54 1.17 -6.11
C ASP A 90 29.26 2.29 -7.11
N THR A 91 30.31 2.99 -7.54
CA THR A 91 30.23 4.07 -8.55
C THR A 91 30.99 3.70 -9.83
N ASP A 92 32.00 2.83 -9.74
CA ASP A 92 32.99 2.64 -10.79
C ASP A 92 33.13 1.20 -11.29
N THR A 93 32.37 0.24 -10.75
CA THR A 93 32.33 -1.14 -11.25
C THR A 93 31.76 -1.19 -12.68
N PRO A 94 32.04 -2.24 -13.47
CA PRO A 94 31.46 -2.37 -14.81
C PRO A 94 29.93 -2.28 -14.83
N ALA A 95 29.27 -2.83 -13.81
CA ALA A 95 27.82 -2.73 -13.65
C ALA A 95 27.39 -1.30 -13.28
N ALA A 96 28.10 -0.64 -12.36
CA ALA A 96 27.78 0.74 -11.96
C ALA A 96 28.00 1.75 -13.10
N ARG A 97 28.92 1.50 -14.02
CA ARG A 97 29.15 2.35 -15.20
C ARG A 97 28.11 2.15 -16.31
N LYS A 98 27.36 1.04 -16.31
CA LYS A 98 26.40 0.75 -17.37
C LYS A 98 25.24 1.76 -17.34
N ALA A 99 24.80 2.20 -18.52
CA ALA A 99 23.57 2.96 -18.66
C ALA A 99 22.38 2.16 -18.11
N GLY A 100 21.46 2.87 -17.45
CA GLY A 100 20.24 2.28 -16.89
C GLY A 100 18.99 3.00 -17.38
N ILE A 101 17.91 2.87 -16.61
CA ILE A 101 16.60 3.43 -16.97
C ILE A 101 16.63 4.96 -16.96
N ALA A 102 17.26 5.54 -15.94
CA ALA A 102 17.21 6.98 -15.66
C ALA A 102 18.60 7.65 -15.63
N TRP A 103 19.65 6.97 -16.10
CA TRP A 103 21.01 7.51 -16.08
C TRP A 103 21.84 7.06 -17.29
N PRO A 104 22.74 7.93 -17.79
CA PRO A 104 23.63 7.58 -18.90
C PRO A 104 24.74 6.62 -18.44
N GLU A 105 25.49 6.09 -19.42
CA GLU A 105 26.72 5.36 -19.15
C GLU A 105 27.74 6.27 -18.44
N ASN A 106 28.49 5.72 -17.48
CA ASN A 106 29.47 6.44 -16.67
C ASN A 106 28.88 7.65 -15.94
N SER A 107 27.65 7.55 -15.43
CA SER A 107 26.98 8.64 -14.71
C SER A 107 27.71 9.13 -13.46
N GLY A 108 28.61 8.31 -12.90
CA GLY A 108 29.31 8.59 -11.64
C GLY A 108 28.44 8.39 -10.40
N LEU A 109 27.16 8.05 -10.58
CA LEU A 109 26.19 7.85 -9.52
C LEU A 109 26.43 6.51 -8.80
N ASP A 110 26.29 6.51 -7.48
CA ASP A 110 26.14 5.28 -6.71
C ASP A 110 24.74 4.64 -6.95
N TRP A 111 24.49 3.45 -6.39
CA TRP A 111 23.22 2.77 -6.61
C TRP A 111 22.05 3.37 -5.83
N GLU A 112 22.32 4.13 -4.76
CA GLU A 112 21.28 4.87 -4.05
C GLU A 112 20.82 6.05 -4.89
N GLU A 113 21.75 6.84 -5.44
CA GLU A 113 21.45 7.94 -6.36
C GLU A 113 20.73 7.45 -7.62
N LYS A 114 21.10 6.26 -8.13
CA LYS A 114 20.37 5.61 -9.24
C LYS A 114 18.96 5.18 -8.86
N TYR A 115 18.74 4.71 -7.63
CA TYR A 115 17.39 4.41 -7.13
C TYR A 115 16.53 5.68 -7.12
N ARG A 116 17.07 6.78 -6.60
CA ARG A 116 16.38 8.09 -6.58
C ARG A 116 16.08 8.60 -8.00
N ALA A 117 17.05 8.50 -8.91
CA ALA A 117 16.88 8.86 -10.31
C ALA A 117 15.79 8.01 -11.00
N TRP A 118 15.75 6.71 -10.71
CA TRP A 118 14.72 5.81 -11.23
C TRP A 118 13.32 6.19 -10.76
N ILE A 119 13.12 6.42 -9.46
CA ILE A 119 11.82 6.87 -8.91
C ILE A 119 11.40 8.21 -9.54
N SER A 120 12.32 9.18 -9.60
CA SER A 120 12.05 10.50 -10.19
C SER A 120 11.77 10.47 -11.69
N SER A 121 12.12 9.37 -12.38
CA SER A 121 11.92 9.22 -13.83
C SER A 121 10.55 8.67 -14.22
N PHE A 122 9.73 8.27 -13.27
CA PHE A 122 8.42 7.69 -13.57
C PHE A 122 7.52 8.70 -14.28
N GLU A 123 6.83 8.20 -15.30
CA GLU A 123 5.83 8.94 -16.06
C GLU A 123 4.49 8.88 -15.34
N ARG A 124 3.84 10.05 -15.18
CA ARG A 124 2.47 10.14 -14.66
C ARG A 124 1.49 9.71 -15.74
N ILE A 125 0.50 8.91 -15.36
CA ILE A 125 -0.57 8.42 -16.23
C ILE A 125 -1.89 8.44 -15.46
N ASP A 126 -3.02 8.41 -16.16
CA ASP A 126 -4.31 8.22 -15.52
C ASP A 126 -4.38 6.82 -14.88
N SER A 127 -4.94 6.74 -13.67
CA SER A 127 -5.25 5.45 -13.04
C SER A 127 -6.57 4.88 -13.59
N ILE A 128 -6.78 3.57 -13.44
CA ILE A 128 -8.04 2.92 -13.85
C ILE A 128 -9.23 3.31 -12.97
N GLY A 129 -8.96 3.81 -11.76
CA GLY A 129 -9.99 4.29 -10.83
C GLY A 129 -10.08 5.81 -10.85
N TYR A 130 -9.37 6.45 -9.92
CA TYR A 130 -9.43 7.89 -9.71
C TYR A 130 -8.04 8.48 -9.51
N GLY A 131 -7.80 9.63 -10.14
CA GLY A 131 -6.54 10.37 -10.07
C GLY A 131 -5.44 9.79 -10.95
N GLU A 132 -4.25 10.37 -10.81
CA GLU A 132 -3.05 9.97 -11.57
C GLU A 132 -2.27 8.88 -10.80
N THR A 133 -1.56 8.03 -11.54
CA THR A 133 -0.62 7.04 -11.05
C THR A 133 0.66 7.08 -11.90
N PHE A 134 1.48 6.03 -11.89
CA PHE A 134 2.71 5.98 -12.69
C PHE A 134 2.86 4.75 -13.57
N THR A 135 3.67 4.89 -14.62
CA THR A 135 4.18 3.77 -15.41
C THR A 135 5.49 3.25 -14.82
N LEU A 136 5.53 1.94 -14.55
CA LEU A 136 6.75 1.20 -14.20
C LEU A 136 7.42 0.69 -15.48
N THR A 137 8.69 1.02 -15.68
CA THR A 137 9.52 0.45 -16.77
C THR A 137 10.60 -0.46 -16.19
N THR A 138 10.66 -1.70 -16.66
CA THR A 138 11.73 -2.64 -16.31
C THR A 138 13.05 -2.27 -16.98
N PRO A 139 14.22 -2.71 -16.47
CA PRO A 139 15.51 -2.46 -17.11
C PRO A 139 15.64 -3.07 -18.52
N TRP A 140 14.68 -3.92 -18.89
CA TRP A 140 14.64 -4.64 -20.15
C TRP A 140 13.61 -4.07 -21.13
N GLY A 141 12.93 -2.97 -20.78
CA GLY A 141 12.04 -2.22 -21.68
C GLY A 141 10.55 -2.58 -21.60
N LYS A 142 10.16 -3.55 -20.76
CA LYS A 142 8.75 -3.83 -20.47
C LYS A 142 8.14 -2.72 -19.62
N THR A 143 6.95 -2.26 -19.98
CA THR A 143 6.22 -1.19 -19.29
C THR A 143 4.87 -1.69 -18.79
N LEU A 144 4.48 -1.32 -17.57
CA LEU A 144 3.16 -1.60 -17.01
C LEU A 144 2.72 -0.39 -16.15
N PRO A 145 1.41 -0.09 -16.07
CA PRO A 145 0.92 0.82 -15.03
C PRO A 145 1.29 0.30 -13.63
N ALA A 146 1.34 1.17 -12.64
CA ALA A 146 1.70 0.82 -11.27
C ALA A 146 0.76 -0.27 -10.70
N PRO A 147 1.28 -1.20 -9.87
CA PRO A 147 0.47 -2.25 -9.27
C PRO A 147 -0.47 -1.70 -8.20
N ALA A 148 -1.68 -2.25 -8.11
CA ALA A 148 -2.57 -1.97 -7.01
C ALA A 148 -2.05 -2.62 -5.72
N LEU A 149 -1.61 -1.80 -4.76
CA LEU A 149 -0.94 -2.20 -3.53
C LEU A 149 -1.39 -1.32 -2.36
N GLU A 150 -1.14 -1.78 -1.13
CA GLU A 150 -1.34 -0.96 0.06
C GLU A 150 -0.26 0.13 0.18
N CYS A 151 -0.51 1.15 1.00
CA CYS A 151 0.40 2.30 1.14
C CYS A 151 1.86 1.91 1.46
N ALA A 152 2.10 1.09 2.49
CA ALA A 152 3.44 0.62 2.84
C ALA A 152 4.02 -0.36 1.80
N GLU A 153 3.15 -1.11 1.13
CA GLU A 153 3.56 -2.10 0.13
C GLU A 153 4.20 -1.44 -1.08
N VAL A 154 3.73 -0.25 -1.50
CA VAL A 154 4.33 0.51 -2.60
C VAL A 154 5.81 0.81 -2.33
N LEU A 155 6.14 1.31 -1.14
CA LEU A 155 7.52 1.63 -0.75
C LEU A 155 8.41 0.38 -0.75
N ILE A 156 7.94 -0.69 -0.12
CA ILE A 156 8.66 -1.96 -0.04
C ILE A 156 8.84 -2.55 -1.44
N PHE A 157 7.78 -2.53 -2.25
CA PHE A 157 7.79 -2.98 -3.63
C PHE A 157 8.87 -2.25 -4.42
N LEU A 158 8.88 -0.91 -4.40
CA LEU A 158 9.84 -0.11 -5.15
C LEU A 158 11.29 -0.42 -4.74
N ARG A 159 11.57 -0.51 -3.43
CA ARG A 159 12.92 -0.78 -2.93
C ARG A 159 13.40 -2.18 -3.30
N VAL A 160 12.57 -3.20 -3.07
CA VAL A 160 12.91 -4.60 -3.39
C VAL A 160 13.04 -4.80 -4.89
N THR A 161 12.15 -4.20 -5.69
CA THR A 161 12.18 -4.29 -7.15
C THR A 161 13.53 -3.81 -7.67
N PHE A 162 13.93 -2.59 -7.30
CA PHE A 162 15.20 -2.01 -7.71
C PHE A 162 16.39 -2.85 -7.22
N ALA A 163 16.39 -3.23 -5.94
CA ALA A 163 17.48 -4.03 -5.37
C ALA A 163 17.66 -5.37 -6.10
N SER A 164 16.56 -6.04 -6.42
CA SER A 164 16.58 -7.34 -7.09
C SER A 164 17.04 -7.25 -8.56
N TRP A 165 16.61 -6.23 -9.29
CA TRP A 165 16.99 -6.03 -10.69
C TRP A 165 18.47 -5.77 -10.87
N TYR A 166 19.09 -5.10 -9.89
CA TYR A 166 20.51 -4.73 -9.94
C TYR A 166 21.39 -5.56 -9.01
N GLY A 167 20.88 -6.65 -8.42
CA GLY A 167 21.68 -7.56 -7.60
C GLY A 167 22.30 -6.88 -6.37
N LEU A 168 21.55 -5.98 -5.73
CA LEU A 168 21.97 -5.23 -4.55
C LEU A 168 21.58 -5.97 -3.27
N PRO A 169 22.36 -5.83 -2.17
CA PRO A 169 21.98 -6.40 -0.89
C PRO A 169 20.76 -5.67 -0.35
N TYR A 170 19.80 -6.43 0.15
CA TYR A 170 18.61 -5.90 0.81
C TYR A 170 18.17 -6.85 1.91
N PHE A 171 17.76 -6.30 3.05
CA PHE A 171 16.90 -7.02 3.98
C PHE A 171 16.14 -6.04 4.88
N MET A 172 14.96 -6.47 5.31
CA MET A 172 14.23 -5.88 6.43
C MET A 172 14.21 -6.84 7.61
N GLU A 173 14.12 -6.26 8.80
CA GLU A 173 13.98 -6.98 10.05
C GLU A 173 12.59 -6.77 10.66
N ALA A 174 12.12 -7.80 11.33
CA ALA A 174 10.89 -7.77 12.11
C ALA A 174 10.97 -8.80 13.25
N THR A 175 9.88 -8.97 14.00
CA THR A 175 9.76 -10.05 14.99
C THR A 175 8.48 -10.85 14.85
N ASP A 176 8.59 -12.13 15.24
CA ASP A 176 7.47 -13.06 15.39
C ASP A 176 7.61 -13.72 16.77
N GLY A 177 6.66 -13.47 17.68
CA GLY A 177 6.75 -13.95 19.06
C GLY A 177 8.04 -13.54 19.79
N GLY A 178 8.57 -12.34 19.49
CA GLY A 178 9.85 -11.86 20.01
C GLY A 178 11.10 -12.44 19.35
N LYS A 179 10.95 -13.39 18.41
CA LYS A 179 12.06 -13.92 17.62
C LYS A 179 12.39 -12.98 16.47
N ARG A 180 13.65 -12.56 16.37
CA ARG A 180 14.14 -11.70 15.28
C ARG A 180 14.12 -12.45 13.94
N LEU A 181 13.44 -11.86 12.96
CA LEU A 181 13.32 -12.35 11.59
C LEU A 181 14.07 -11.42 10.64
N TYR A 182 14.53 -11.99 9.53
CA TYR A 182 15.18 -11.29 8.44
C TYR A 182 14.56 -11.74 7.12
N PHE A 183 14.04 -10.79 6.37
CA PHE A 183 13.54 -11.02 5.02
C PHE A 183 14.41 -10.23 4.06
N GLY A 184 14.99 -10.89 3.05
CA GLY A 184 15.81 -10.19 2.08
C GLY A 184 16.29 -11.07 0.96
N HIS A 185 17.37 -10.64 0.31
CA HIS A 185 18.01 -11.36 -0.81
C HIS A 185 18.39 -12.81 -0.48
N PHE A 186 18.67 -13.13 0.79
CA PHE A 186 18.95 -14.48 1.28
C PHE A 186 17.70 -15.30 1.66
N GLY A 187 16.49 -14.76 1.45
CA GLY A 187 15.20 -15.38 1.78
C GLY A 187 14.68 -15.01 3.17
N LEU A 188 13.76 -15.82 3.69
CA LEU A 188 13.04 -15.59 4.95
C LEU A 188 13.63 -16.47 6.06
N ARG A 189 14.33 -15.85 7.01
CA ARG A 189 15.18 -16.57 7.96
C ARG A 189 15.22 -15.95 9.35
N THR A 190 15.66 -16.77 10.28
CA THR A 190 16.14 -16.39 11.61
C THR A 190 17.65 -16.59 11.67
N ALA A 191 18.29 -16.23 12.80
CA ALA A 191 19.69 -16.57 13.01
C ALA A 191 19.98 -18.08 12.94
N ASP A 192 18.98 -18.92 13.29
CA ASP A 192 19.12 -20.38 13.34
C ASP A 192 18.92 -21.06 11.96
N GLY A 193 18.48 -20.30 10.95
CA GLY A 193 18.18 -20.82 9.63
C GLY A 193 16.81 -20.40 9.12
N ARG A 194 16.25 -21.20 8.21
CA ARG A 194 14.96 -20.95 7.56
C ARG A 194 13.86 -20.74 8.61
N TRP A 195 13.04 -19.70 8.44
CA TRP A 195 11.88 -19.48 9.29
C TRP A 195 10.73 -20.39 8.86
N GLY A 196 10.20 -21.19 9.79
CA GLY A 196 9.10 -22.12 9.54
C GLY A 196 9.28 -22.99 8.28
N ASN A 197 8.23 -23.02 7.47
CA ASN A 197 8.18 -23.76 6.21
C ASN A 197 8.41 -22.88 4.99
N MET A 198 9.03 -21.71 5.18
CA MET A 198 9.26 -20.76 4.10
C MET A 198 10.05 -21.38 2.93
N PRO A 199 9.85 -20.88 1.70
CA PRO A 199 10.42 -21.52 0.52
C PRO A 199 11.94 -21.57 0.53
N LYS A 200 12.48 -22.65 -0.06
CA LYS A 200 13.86 -22.70 -0.53
C LYS A 200 13.91 -22.10 -1.94
N PHE A 201 13.89 -20.78 -2.03
CA PHE A 201 13.71 -20.03 -3.29
C PHE A 201 14.66 -20.49 -4.40
N LYS A 202 15.96 -20.56 -4.11
CA LYS A 202 17.01 -20.95 -5.07
C LYS A 202 16.73 -22.27 -5.79
N THR A 203 16.14 -23.23 -5.08
CA THR A 203 15.88 -24.58 -5.59
C THR A 203 14.45 -24.82 -6.05
N ARG A 204 13.50 -23.99 -5.60
CA ARG A 204 12.06 -24.20 -5.85
C ARG A 204 11.55 -23.40 -7.03
N TYR A 205 12.10 -22.22 -7.30
CA TYR A 205 11.59 -21.32 -8.34
C TYR A 205 12.66 -20.97 -9.37
N ALA A 206 12.21 -20.75 -10.60
CA ALA A 206 13.05 -20.44 -11.73
C ALA A 206 13.65 -19.03 -11.64
N ASP A 207 14.79 -18.86 -12.29
CA ASP A 207 15.47 -17.58 -12.45
C ASP A 207 15.90 -17.44 -13.91
N TYR A 208 15.23 -16.55 -14.63
CA TYR A 208 15.46 -16.29 -16.06
C TYR A 208 16.35 -15.07 -16.29
N SER A 209 17.03 -14.54 -15.26
CA SER A 209 17.83 -13.31 -15.39
C SER A 209 18.93 -13.41 -16.45
N SER A 210 19.45 -14.62 -16.70
CA SER A 210 20.44 -14.87 -17.77
C SER A 210 19.87 -14.70 -19.18
N GLN A 211 18.54 -14.69 -19.34
CA GLN A 211 17.84 -14.50 -20.61
C GLN A 211 17.48 -13.04 -20.90
N ALA A 212 17.84 -12.11 -19.99
CA ALA A 212 17.57 -10.69 -20.12
C ALA A 212 17.98 -10.09 -21.47
N GLN A 213 19.14 -10.47 -22.00
CA GLN A 213 19.62 -9.96 -23.28
C GLN A 213 18.80 -10.52 -24.45
N ALA A 214 18.52 -11.83 -24.46
CA ALA A 214 17.70 -12.48 -25.48
C ALA A 214 16.28 -11.87 -25.55
N TYR A 215 15.68 -11.54 -24.39
CA TYR A 215 14.40 -10.82 -24.36
C TYR A 215 14.51 -9.42 -24.97
N ARG A 216 15.54 -8.63 -24.60
CA ARG A 216 15.75 -7.28 -25.15
C ARG A 216 15.98 -7.27 -26.66
N ASP A 217 16.63 -8.31 -27.17
CA ASP A 217 16.92 -8.48 -28.59
C ASP A 217 15.72 -9.06 -29.37
N GLY A 218 14.61 -9.38 -28.69
CA GLY A 218 13.41 -9.96 -29.28
C GLY A 218 13.56 -11.42 -29.71
N GLU A 219 14.57 -12.13 -29.20
CA GLU A 219 14.84 -13.53 -29.53
C GLU A 219 13.91 -14.50 -28.78
N ILE A 220 13.39 -14.06 -27.63
CA ILE A 220 12.43 -14.81 -26.82
C ILE A 220 11.31 -13.88 -26.36
N GLU A 221 10.14 -14.50 -26.12
CA GLU A 221 9.07 -13.85 -25.37
C GLU A 221 9.41 -13.75 -23.88
N TRP A 222 8.68 -12.88 -23.17
CA TRP A 222 8.82 -12.77 -21.72
C TRP A 222 8.51 -14.13 -21.05
N PRO A 223 9.43 -14.72 -20.27
CA PRO A 223 9.17 -16.00 -19.64
C PRO A 223 8.11 -15.84 -18.56
N SER A 224 7.08 -16.70 -18.58
CA SER A 224 6.00 -16.71 -17.58
C SER A 224 6.10 -17.93 -16.66
N ASP A 225 5.76 -17.74 -15.39
CA ASP A 225 5.48 -18.80 -14.41
C ASP A 225 3.97 -18.80 -14.11
N PRO A 226 3.18 -19.71 -14.72
CA PRO A 226 1.73 -19.75 -14.54
C PRO A 226 1.29 -19.95 -13.09
N LYS A 227 2.12 -20.63 -12.28
CA LYS A 227 1.83 -20.79 -10.85
C LYS A 227 1.98 -19.47 -10.13
N LEU A 228 3.05 -18.70 -10.39
CA LEU A 228 3.19 -17.36 -9.82
C LEU A 228 2.05 -16.45 -10.27
N ALA A 229 1.74 -16.46 -11.57
CA ALA A 229 0.73 -15.60 -12.17
C ALA A 229 -0.68 -15.82 -11.59
N GLY A 230 -1.00 -17.05 -11.18
CA GLY A 230 -2.29 -17.40 -10.57
C GLY A 230 -2.42 -17.13 -9.07
N LEU A 231 -1.46 -16.47 -8.42
CA LEU A 231 -1.46 -16.26 -6.98
C LEU A 231 -1.79 -14.82 -6.57
N SER A 232 -2.58 -14.66 -5.50
CA SER A 232 -2.84 -13.37 -4.81
C SER A 232 -1.90 -13.14 -3.63
N ILE A 233 -1.77 -11.93 -3.10
CA ILE A 233 -1.12 -11.70 -1.80
C ILE A 233 -1.94 -12.43 -0.71
N PRO A 234 -1.34 -13.37 0.04
CA PRO A 234 -2.04 -14.10 1.10
C PRO A 234 -2.71 -13.18 2.14
N GLY A 235 -3.91 -13.56 2.58
CA GLY A 235 -4.63 -12.84 3.65
C GLY A 235 -5.41 -11.63 3.17
N SER A 236 -5.47 -11.44 1.85
CA SER A 236 -6.17 -10.37 1.18
C SER A 236 -7.08 -10.95 0.09
N PHE A 237 -8.27 -10.37 -0.05
CA PHE A 237 -9.19 -10.60 -1.17
C PHE A 237 -9.24 -9.40 -2.14
N ASP A 238 -8.42 -8.37 -1.90
CA ASP A 238 -8.50 -7.06 -2.55
C ASP A 238 -7.27 -6.71 -3.41
N ASP A 239 -6.36 -7.65 -3.70
CA ASP A 239 -5.15 -7.42 -4.51
C ASP A 239 -5.35 -7.50 -6.03
N ALA A 240 -6.58 -7.25 -6.49
CA ALA A 240 -6.93 -7.21 -7.91
C ALA A 240 -6.05 -6.20 -8.67
N GLN A 241 -5.63 -6.58 -9.88
CA GLN A 241 -4.78 -5.80 -10.77
C GLN A 241 -5.57 -5.49 -12.06
N PRO A 242 -6.55 -4.57 -12.00
CA PRO A 242 -7.52 -4.36 -13.08
C PRO A 242 -6.88 -3.84 -14.38
N MET A 243 -5.64 -3.34 -14.30
CA MET A 243 -4.88 -2.87 -15.45
C MET A 243 -4.19 -3.98 -16.24
N LEU A 244 -4.22 -5.22 -15.75
CA LEU A 244 -3.74 -6.36 -16.49
C LEU A 244 -4.90 -6.95 -17.28
N GLU A 245 -4.79 -6.94 -18.61
CA GLU A 245 -5.77 -7.58 -19.48
C GLU A 245 -5.79 -9.10 -19.25
N SER A 246 -6.97 -9.70 -19.29
CA SER A 246 -7.14 -11.16 -19.33
C SER A 246 -7.96 -11.57 -20.53
N ALA A 247 -7.46 -12.55 -21.30
CA ALA A 247 -8.10 -13.03 -22.53
C ALA A 247 -9.47 -13.68 -22.28
N ASP A 248 -9.73 -14.13 -21.05
CA ASP A 248 -10.94 -14.81 -20.58
C ASP A 248 -11.80 -13.94 -19.66
N GLY A 249 -11.40 -12.67 -19.42
CA GLY A 249 -12.08 -11.78 -18.47
C GLY A 249 -11.82 -12.10 -17.00
N GLU A 250 -10.91 -13.02 -16.67
CA GLU A 250 -10.52 -13.28 -15.28
C GLU A 250 -9.83 -12.07 -14.64
N THR A 251 -10.20 -11.77 -13.39
CA THR A 251 -9.49 -10.75 -12.61
C THR A 251 -8.08 -11.24 -12.28
N LYS A 252 -7.07 -10.50 -12.72
CA LYS A 252 -5.67 -10.78 -12.36
C LYS A 252 -5.37 -10.23 -10.97
N HIS A 253 -4.43 -10.89 -10.29
CA HIS A 253 -3.99 -10.54 -8.94
C HIS A 253 -2.49 -10.21 -8.92
N ALA A 254 -1.94 -9.82 -7.77
CA ALA A 254 -0.57 -9.31 -7.68
C ALA A 254 0.49 -10.29 -8.21
N GLY A 255 0.27 -11.60 -8.12
CA GLY A 255 1.16 -12.62 -8.68
C GLY A 255 1.33 -12.51 -10.19
N ALA A 256 0.26 -12.18 -10.94
CA ALA A 256 0.34 -11.91 -12.38
C ALA A 256 1.20 -10.69 -12.66
N TYR A 257 1.06 -9.62 -11.87
CA TYR A 257 1.90 -8.43 -12.00
C TYR A 257 3.38 -8.76 -11.76
N PHE A 258 3.68 -9.54 -10.71
CA PHE A 258 5.06 -9.92 -10.39
C PHE A 258 5.66 -10.85 -11.43
N ASP A 259 4.86 -11.74 -12.03
CA ASP A 259 5.31 -12.56 -13.16
C ASP A 259 5.71 -11.67 -14.34
N GLU A 260 4.99 -10.59 -14.58
CA GLU A 260 5.22 -9.69 -15.71
C GLU A 260 6.44 -8.76 -15.56
N ILE A 261 6.97 -8.54 -14.35
CA ILE A 261 8.10 -7.60 -14.13
C ILE A 261 9.40 -8.25 -13.66
N TYR A 262 9.36 -9.50 -13.19
CA TYR A 262 10.55 -10.22 -12.73
C TYR A 262 10.95 -11.34 -13.68
N LEU A 263 12.16 -11.26 -14.24
CA LEU A 263 12.81 -12.42 -14.87
C LEU A 263 13.24 -13.45 -13.81
N ASN A 264 13.72 -13.01 -12.66
CA ASN A 264 13.94 -13.90 -11.51
C ASN A 264 12.61 -14.17 -10.79
N LYS A 265 11.92 -15.25 -11.14
CA LYS A 265 10.60 -15.58 -10.56
C LYS A 265 10.65 -15.82 -9.05
N ARG A 266 11.82 -16.16 -8.50
CA ARG A 266 12.04 -16.23 -7.04
C ARG A 266 11.66 -14.90 -6.36
N VAL A 267 11.93 -13.77 -7.02
CA VAL A 267 11.61 -12.44 -6.50
C VAL A 267 10.11 -12.23 -6.45
N GLY A 268 9.34 -12.69 -7.44
CA GLY A 268 7.88 -12.57 -7.42
C GLY A 268 7.24 -13.35 -6.27
N TYR A 269 7.69 -14.59 -6.01
CA TYR A 269 7.25 -15.34 -4.82
C TYR A 269 7.69 -14.68 -3.52
N PHE A 270 8.92 -14.14 -3.47
CA PHE A 270 9.43 -13.42 -2.31
C PHE A 270 8.62 -12.16 -2.04
N MET A 271 8.29 -11.39 -3.07
CA MET A 271 7.52 -10.15 -2.98
C MET A 271 6.15 -10.41 -2.35
N ARG A 272 5.41 -11.42 -2.83
CA ARG A 272 4.12 -11.78 -2.21
C ARG A 272 4.24 -11.99 -0.70
N LEU A 273 5.25 -12.74 -0.26
CA LEU A 273 5.48 -13.01 1.16
C LEU A 273 5.96 -11.78 1.92
N GLN A 274 6.84 -10.97 1.33
CA GLN A 274 7.30 -9.72 1.91
C GLN A 274 6.12 -8.77 2.16
N LEU A 275 5.23 -8.59 1.17
CA LEU A 275 4.08 -7.71 1.27
C LEU A 275 2.98 -8.26 2.19
N THR A 276 2.89 -9.59 2.34
CA THR A 276 2.01 -10.21 3.34
C THR A 276 2.39 -9.74 4.74
N TYR A 277 3.68 -9.83 5.09
CA TYR A 277 4.13 -9.76 6.47
C TYR A 277 4.65 -8.39 6.93
N PHE A 278 4.92 -7.48 6.00
CA PHE A 278 5.49 -6.17 6.32
C PHE A 278 4.53 -5.05 5.98
N GLY A 279 4.44 -4.08 6.89
CA GLY A 279 3.61 -2.89 6.76
C GLY A 279 4.28 -1.65 7.32
N SER A 280 3.49 -0.60 7.54
CA SER A 280 4.00 0.70 8.01
C SER A 280 4.69 0.62 9.37
N ILE A 281 4.32 -0.34 10.24
CA ILE A 281 5.00 -0.58 11.52
C ILE A 281 6.47 -0.99 11.34
N ASN A 282 6.79 -1.74 10.29
CA ASN A 282 8.15 -2.17 10.00
C ASN A 282 8.95 -1.07 9.31
N LEU A 283 8.28 -0.20 8.55
CA LEU A 283 8.88 1.02 7.98
C LEU A 283 9.16 2.07 9.06
N ALA A 284 8.32 2.16 10.10
CA ALA A 284 8.53 3.05 11.24
C ALA A 284 9.72 2.62 12.11
N ASP A 285 10.06 1.31 12.10
CA ASP A 285 11.17 0.76 12.87
C ASP A 285 12.53 1.28 12.34
N SER A 286 13.24 1.97 13.22
CA SER A 286 14.56 2.53 12.96
C SER A 286 15.62 1.52 12.52
N VAL A 287 15.40 0.21 12.66
CA VAL A 287 16.34 -0.79 12.13
C VAL A 287 16.26 -0.94 10.60
N ASN A 288 15.14 -0.57 10.00
CA ASN A 288 14.88 -0.68 8.56
C ASN A 288 15.04 0.66 7.84
N THR A 289 14.69 1.75 8.52
CA THR A 289 14.71 3.11 7.97
C THR A 289 15.37 4.07 8.97
N PHE A 290 15.69 5.29 8.55
CA PHE A 290 16.21 6.32 9.45
C PHE A 290 15.55 7.67 9.18
N ASN A 291 15.46 8.52 10.20
CA ASN A 291 14.81 9.83 10.07
C ASN A 291 15.75 10.85 9.43
N LEU A 292 15.15 11.76 8.66
CA LEU A 292 15.85 12.81 7.92
C LEU A 292 15.42 14.20 8.37
N ALA A 293 16.36 15.14 8.30
CA ALA A 293 16.07 16.57 8.27
C ALA A 293 15.24 16.93 7.03
N PRO A 294 14.27 17.87 7.15
CA PRO A 294 13.38 18.27 6.05
C PRO A 294 14.11 18.67 4.76
N GLU A 295 15.23 19.40 4.87
CA GLU A 295 16.02 19.89 3.73
C GLU A 295 16.64 18.77 2.88
N ALA A 296 16.68 17.55 3.40
CA ALA A 296 17.25 16.39 2.74
C ALA A 296 16.24 15.52 1.99
N VAL A 297 14.97 15.95 1.92
CA VAL A 297 13.90 15.28 1.17
C VAL A 297 14.30 15.10 -0.30
N GLN A 298 14.16 13.88 -0.80
CA GLN A 298 14.48 13.49 -2.18
C GLN A 298 13.56 12.37 -2.65
N ALA A 299 13.45 12.20 -3.97
CA ALA A 299 12.76 11.05 -4.55
C ALA A 299 13.32 9.72 -3.99
N GLY A 300 12.45 8.74 -3.72
CA GLY A 300 12.79 7.46 -3.08
C GLY A 300 12.80 7.48 -1.55
N ASP A 301 12.62 8.65 -0.93
CA ASP A 301 12.30 8.75 0.50
C ASP A 301 10.85 8.32 0.78
N MET A 302 10.53 8.22 2.06
CA MET A 302 9.19 7.93 2.53
C MET A 302 8.73 8.95 3.56
N LEU A 303 7.45 9.33 3.48
CA LEU A 303 6.74 10.06 4.52
C LEU A 303 5.78 9.09 5.20
N LEU A 304 5.85 8.98 6.53
CA LEU A 304 5.00 8.06 7.31
C LEU A 304 4.09 8.82 8.27
N GLU A 305 2.79 8.66 8.12
CA GLU A 305 1.81 9.08 9.12
C GLU A 305 1.63 7.98 10.18
N ARG A 306 1.65 8.37 11.45
CA ARG A 306 1.56 7.45 12.59
C ARG A 306 0.81 8.14 13.73
N TRP A 307 -0.41 7.69 14.02
CA TRP A 307 -1.17 8.10 15.21
C TRP A 307 -1.00 7.14 16.40
N GLN A 308 -0.29 6.03 16.20
CA GLN A 308 -0.07 5.00 17.22
C GLN A 308 1.26 4.26 17.01
N ARG A 309 1.83 3.74 18.11
CA ARG A 309 3.11 2.99 18.06
C ARG A 309 2.98 1.57 17.51
N ARG A 310 1.82 0.94 17.71
CA ARG A 310 1.44 -0.36 17.15
C ARG A 310 0.17 -0.16 16.34
N GLY A 311 0.00 -0.92 15.27
CA GLY A 311 -1.09 -0.73 14.33
C GLY A 311 -0.64 -0.02 13.05
N ILE A 312 -1.62 0.26 12.20
CA ILE A 312 -1.39 0.75 10.85
C ILE A 312 -1.22 2.27 10.89
N GLY A 313 -0.69 2.78 9.79
CA GLY A 313 -0.37 4.18 9.54
C GLY A 313 -0.28 4.34 8.03
N HIS A 314 -0.37 5.57 7.54
CA HIS A 314 -0.25 5.85 6.11
C HIS A 314 1.21 5.99 5.70
N ALA A 315 1.55 5.52 4.51
CA ALA A 315 2.91 5.53 4.01
C ALA A 315 2.93 6.03 2.57
N LEU A 316 3.70 7.09 2.33
CA LEU A 316 3.77 7.77 1.05
C LEU A 316 5.21 7.76 0.53
N ALA A 317 5.39 7.41 -0.74
CA ALA A 317 6.65 7.48 -1.43
C ALA A 317 6.88 8.91 -1.94
N VAL A 318 8.05 9.48 -1.68
CA VAL A 318 8.45 10.72 -2.34
C VAL A 318 8.82 10.39 -3.78
N MET A 319 8.01 10.83 -4.73
CA MET A 319 8.17 10.51 -6.14
C MET A 319 9.08 11.51 -6.84
N ARG A 320 8.92 12.79 -6.52
CA ARG A 320 9.69 13.88 -7.13
C ARG A 320 9.96 14.97 -6.11
N THR A 321 11.10 15.62 -6.27
CA THR A 321 11.40 16.87 -5.59
C THR A 321 11.93 17.88 -6.60
N ARG A 322 11.50 19.14 -6.53
CA ARG A 322 12.01 20.22 -7.39
C ARG A 322 12.58 21.32 -6.51
N ASP A 323 13.80 21.74 -6.85
CA ASP A 323 14.42 22.94 -6.26
C ASP A 323 13.86 24.19 -6.95
N LEU A 324 13.21 25.05 -6.17
CA LEU A 324 12.63 26.31 -6.63
C LEU A 324 13.55 27.51 -6.37
N GLY A 325 14.77 27.26 -5.88
CA GLY A 325 15.73 28.29 -5.52
C GLY A 325 15.59 28.73 -4.08
N THR A 326 15.83 30.02 -3.82
CA THR A 326 15.87 30.59 -2.46
C THR A 326 14.93 31.78 -2.39
N GLN A 327 14.17 31.89 -1.31
CA GLN A 327 13.26 33.00 -1.03
C GLN A 327 13.47 33.51 0.39
N GLU A 328 13.18 34.80 0.60
CA GLU A 328 13.18 35.38 1.94
C GLU A 328 11.87 35.05 2.66
N VAL A 329 11.94 34.26 3.72
CA VAL A 329 10.80 33.91 4.58
C VAL A 329 11.15 34.32 5.99
N ALA A 330 10.28 35.12 6.63
CA ALA A 330 10.50 35.67 7.97
C ALA A 330 11.88 36.36 8.16
N GLY A 331 12.41 37.00 7.11
CA GLY A 331 13.70 37.69 7.15
C GLY A 331 14.93 36.77 7.03
N GLN A 332 14.74 35.50 6.64
CA GLN A 332 15.82 34.55 6.38
C GLN A 332 15.76 34.05 4.93
N GLU A 333 16.91 33.98 4.26
CA GLU A 333 17.01 33.30 2.97
C GLU A 333 16.89 31.79 3.17
N MET A 334 15.81 31.22 2.64
CA MET A 334 15.52 29.80 2.76
C MET A 334 15.34 29.17 1.39
N LYS A 335 15.85 27.95 1.26
CA LYS A 335 15.59 27.12 0.10
C LYS A 335 14.08 26.86 -0.01
N GLN A 336 13.58 26.84 -1.23
CA GLN A 336 12.19 26.50 -1.54
C GLN A 336 12.16 25.22 -2.36
N LEU A 337 11.25 24.32 -1.99
CA LEU A 337 11.11 23.01 -2.60
C LEU A 337 9.66 22.73 -2.95
N GLU A 338 9.47 21.94 -4.00
CA GLU A 338 8.26 21.14 -4.19
C GLU A 338 8.62 19.68 -3.94
N ALA A 339 7.69 18.91 -3.36
CA ALA A 339 7.79 17.48 -3.25
C ALA A 339 6.44 16.86 -3.63
N GLU A 340 6.46 15.84 -4.49
CA GLU A 340 5.28 15.09 -4.91
C GLU A 340 5.31 13.70 -4.26
N LEU A 341 4.17 13.25 -3.76
CA LEU A 341 4.00 11.99 -3.03
C LEU A 341 3.15 11.02 -3.85
N ALA A 342 3.36 9.71 -3.63
CA ALA A 342 2.41 8.71 -4.07
C ALA A 342 2.14 7.66 -2.99
N SER A 343 0.88 7.26 -2.87
CA SER A 343 0.47 6.25 -1.88
C SER A 343 -0.59 5.30 -2.43
N GLY A 344 -0.45 4.03 -2.08
CA GLY A 344 -1.52 3.03 -2.17
C GLY A 344 -2.57 3.24 -1.07
N SER A 345 -3.51 2.31 -0.93
CA SER A 345 -4.55 2.38 0.12
C SER A 345 -4.95 1.00 0.61
N MET A 346 -5.74 0.95 1.67
CA MET A 346 -6.56 -0.22 2.02
C MET A 346 -8.03 0.17 1.84
N PRO A 347 -8.84 -0.56 1.05
CA PRO A 347 -8.41 -1.65 0.16
C PRO A 347 -7.37 -1.22 -0.90
N ARG A 348 -6.60 -2.19 -1.41
CA ARG A 348 -5.50 -1.97 -2.38
C ARG A 348 -6.01 -1.27 -3.63
N ARG A 349 -5.24 -0.29 -4.10
CA ARG A 349 -5.50 0.44 -5.33
C ARG A 349 -4.18 0.84 -5.98
N GLN A 350 -4.21 1.22 -7.26
CA GLN A 350 -3.04 1.83 -7.89
C GLN A 350 -2.61 3.06 -7.06
N PRO A 351 -1.29 3.28 -6.86
CA PRO A 351 -0.83 4.39 -6.04
C PRO A 351 -1.30 5.71 -6.65
N LYS A 352 -1.93 6.55 -5.85
CA LYS A 352 -2.35 7.89 -6.28
C LYS A 352 -1.11 8.76 -6.20
N TRP A 353 -0.74 9.40 -7.30
CA TRP A 353 0.34 10.37 -7.36
C TRP A 353 -0.24 11.76 -7.14
N ASP A 354 -0.08 12.25 -5.91
CA ASP A 354 -0.49 13.58 -5.48
C ASP A 354 0.47 14.64 -6.03
N ASP A 355 -0.06 15.76 -6.48
CA ASP A 355 0.76 16.89 -6.89
C ASP A 355 1.48 17.54 -5.70
N ALA A 356 2.38 18.48 -5.97
CA ALA A 356 3.15 19.14 -4.90
C ALA A 356 2.26 19.89 -3.88
N PRO A 357 1.21 20.62 -4.31
CA PRO A 357 0.20 21.17 -3.41
C PRO A 357 -0.41 20.15 -2.44
N ALA A 358 -0.98 19.05 -2.95
CA ALA A 358 -1.60 18.01 -2.12
C ALA A 358 -0.59 17.28 -1.23
N SER A 359 0.63 17.13 -1.73
CA SER A 359 1.73 16.54 -0.98
C SER A 359 2.18 17.39 0.20
N LYS A 360 2.23 18.73 0.05
CA LYS A 360 2.62 19.65 1.13
C LYS A 360 1.79 19.43 2.39
N ARG A 361 0.47 19.24 2.24
CA ARG A 361 -0.44 18.97 3.36
C ARG A 361 0.04 17.80 4.22
N TYR A 362 0.46 16.69 3.62
CA TYR A 362 0.96 15.55 4.39
C TYR A 362 2.25 15.87 5.13
N PHE A 363 3.18 16.60 4.51
CA PHE A 363 4.45 16.98 5.15
C PHE A 363 4.29 17.88 6.38
N THR A 364 3.17 18.59 6.47
CA THR A 364 2.90 19.59 7.52
C THR A 364 1.94 19.08 8.60
N MET A 365 1.47 17.83 8.49
CA MET A 365 0.67 17.17 9.52
C MET A 365 1.48 16.76 10.75
N ASP A 366 0.88 16.92 11.92
CA ASP A 366 1.46 16.46 13.18
C ASP A 366 1.60 14.93 13.22
N GLU A 367 0.69 14.18 12.59
CA GLU A 367 0.73 12.72 12.49
C GLU A 367 1.98 12.21 11.75
N THR A 368 2.68 13.08 11.00
CA THR A 368 3.99 12.76 10.40
C THR A 368 5.16 12.97 11.36
N GLY A 369 4.92 12.73 12.66
CA GLY A 369 5.93 12.79 13.71
C GLY A 369 6.21 14.20 14.22
N GLY A 370 5.24 15.10 14.08
CA GLY A 370 5.15 16.40 14.73
C GLY A 370 4.79 16.32 16.22
N PRO A 371 4.42 17.46 16.85
CA PRO A 371 4.13 17.54 18.27
C PRO A 371 3.05 16.56 18.72
N GLY A 372 3.37 15.70 19.69
CA GLY A 372 2.47 14.68 20.23
C GLY A 372 2.60 13.31 19.54
N TYR A 373 3.22 13.25 18.37
CA TYR A 373 3.37 12.04 17.55
C TYR A 373 4.82 11.63 17.33
N GLU A 374 5.79 12.41 17.80
CA GLU A 374 7.23 12.24 17.58
C GLU A 374 7.82 10.93 18.15
N THR A 375 7.06 10.21 18.98
CA THR A 375 7.45 8.94 19.58
C THR A 375 6.91 7.70 18.85
N PHE A 376 6.04 7.89 17.85
CA PHE A 376 5.42 6.77 17.10
C PHE A 376 6.23 6.31 15.89
N GLY A 377 7.35 6.98 15.61
CA GLY A 377 8.25 6.63 14.52
C GLY A 377 7.73 7.04 13.15
N GLY A 378 6.94 8.11 13.04
CA GLY A 378 6.49 8.70 11.78
C GLY A 378 7.48 9.71 11.16
N GLY A 379 7.03 10.36 10.09
CA GLY A 379 7.69 11.45 9.37
C GLY A 379 8.61 11.05 8.24
N LEU A 380 9.37 12.03 7.74
CA LEU A 380 10.32 11.84 6.65
C LEU A 380 11.43 10.87 7.05
N LYS A 381 11.60 9.83 6.22
CA LYS A 381 12.55 8.75 6.41
C LYS A 381 13.18 8.30 5.11
N ARG A 382 14.31 7.62 5.23
CA ARG A 382 15.02 6.95 4.14
C ARG A 382 15.41 5.54 4.54
N TRP A 383 15.53 4.66 3.56
CA TRP A 383 15.96 3.28 3.76
C TRP A 383 17.37 3.22 4.35
N ARG A 384 17.58 2.37 5.36
CA ARG A 384 18.93 1.97 5.72
C ARG A 384 19.52 1.07 4.63
N GLN A 385 20.83 1.19 4.40
CA GLN A 385 21.53 0.39 3.41
C GLN A 385 22.07 -0.90 4.01
N ALA A 386 21.73 -2.04 3.42
CA ALA A 386 22.34 -3.31 3.77
C ALA A 386 23.80 -3.32 3.31
N THR A 387 24.73 -3.42 4.26
CA THR A 387 26.18 -3.37 4.02
C THR A 387 26.85 -4.58 4.69
N ASN A 388 27.85 -5.15 4.01
CA ASN A 388 28.69 -6.19 4.61
C ASN A 388 29.73 -5.54 5.53
N ILE A 389 29.55 -5.72 6.83
CA ILE A 389 30.47 -5.24 7.88
C ILE A 389 30.97 -6.47 8.64
N ASP A 390 32.28 -6.70 8.61
CA ASP A 390 32.93 -7.84 9.27
C ASP A 390 32.31 -9.21 8.92
N GLY A 391 31.92 -9.40 7.65
CA GLY A 391 31.31 -10.64 7.19
C GLY A 391 29.84 -10.81 7.60
N ARG A 392 29.16 -9.74 8.01
CA ARG A 392 27.74 -9.75 8.35
C ARG A 392 26.97 -8.62 7.68
N TRP A 393 25.78 -8.94 7.20
CA TRP A 393 24.83 -7.96 6.70
C TRP A 393 24.33 -7.08 7.84
N THR A 394 24.39 -5.77 7.64
CA THR A 394 23.99 -4.75 8.62
C THR A 394 23.31 -3.58 7.90
N ASN A 395 22.13 -3.16 8.39
CA ASN A 395 21.41 -2.00 7.87
C ASN A 395 21.96 -0.71 8.49
N VAL A 396 22.64 0.11 7.70
CA VAL A 396 23.35 1.32 8.16
C VAL A 396 22.75 2.62 7.62
N VAL A 397 23.08 3.74 8.27
CA VAL A 397 22.91 5.06 7.67
C VAL A 397 24.05 5.30 6.67
N PRO A 398 23.75 5.52 5.38
CA PRO A 398 24.77 5.72 4.35
C PRO A 398 25.67 6.91 4.68
N PRO A 399 26.98 6.87 4.41
CA PRO A 399 27.90 7.97 4.73
C PRO A 399 27.43 9.35 4.26
N ASN A 400 26.88 9.43 3.03
CA ASN A 400 26.42 10.68 2.42
C ASN A 400 25.18 11.27 3.13
N ASP A 401 24.40 10.44 3.83
CA ASP A 401 23.17 10.87 4.50
C ASP A 401 23.39 11.18 5.99
N ARG A 402 24.58 10.88 6.54
CA ARG A 402 24.85 11.07 7.98
C ARG A 402 24.74 12.52 8.43
N ALA A 403 24.98 13.49 7.54
CA ALA A 403 24.83 14.90 7.88
C ALA A 403 23.36 15.23 8.21
N SER A 404 22.43 14.73 7.40
CA SER A 404 20.99 15.00 7.50
C SER A 404 20.22 14.00 8.37
N PHE A 405 20.89 12.97 8.89
CA PHE A 405 20.26 11.98 9.76
C PHE A 405 19.89 12.56 11.14
N ILE A 406 18.65 12.29 11.56
CA ILE A 406 18.11 12.58 12.89
C ILE A 406 17.96 11.26 13.67
N ASN A 407 18.54 11.19 14.86
CA ASN A 407 18.43 10.02 15.73
C ASN A 407 16.98 9.82 16.17
N SER A 408 16.50 8.57 16.20
CA SER A 408 15.10 8.25 16.53
C SER A 408 14.68 8.61 17.96
N ASN A 409 15.65 8.89 18.85
CA ASN A 409 15.40 9.38 20.21
C ASN A 409 15.43 10.91 20.32
N ASN A 410 15.72 11.66 19.25
CA ASN A 410 15.71 13.13 19.27
C ASN A 410 14.30 13.68 19.01
N HIS A 411 13.40 13.45 19.97
CA HIS A 411 11.98 13.80 19.87
C HIS A 411 11.75 15.31 19.63
N SER A 412 12.57 16.19 20.20
CA SER A 412 12.47 17.64 19.97
C SER A 412 12.65 17.96 18.48
N GLU A 413 13.77 17.53 17.89
CA GLU A 413 14.07 17.79 16.48
C GLU A 413 13.07 17.10 15.55
N LEU A 414 12.59 15.90 15.91
CA LEU A 414 11.57 15.20 15.13
C LEU A 414 10.24 15.97 15.12
N SER A 415 9.82 16.49 16.27
CA SER A 415 8.55 17.22 16.44
C SER A 415 8.51 18.57 15.72
N GLU A 416 9.67 19.17 15.43
CA GLU A 416 9.78 20.45 14.73
C GLU A 416 9.64 20.32 13.20
N ARG A 417 9.69 19.10 12.66
CA ARG A 417 9.75 18.87 11.20
C ARG A 417 8.52 19.40 10.44
N PRO A 418 7.27 19.20 10.88
CA PRO A 418 6.12 19.71 10.13
C PRO A 418 6.14 21.23 9.97
N ALA A 419 6.45 21.96 11.06
CA ALA A 419 6.64 23.41 11.02
C ALA A 419 7.77 23.82 10.06
N ARG A 420 8.87 23.06 10.04
CA ARG A 420 9.96 23.31 9.11
C ARG A 420 9.60 23.01 7.65
N PHE A 421 8.72 22.05 7.37
CA PHE A 421 8.19 21.83 6.03
C PHE A 421 7.25 22.95 5.57
N GLU A 422 6.50 23.57 6.48
CA GLU A 422 5.65 24.72 6.15
C GLU A 422 6.46 25.87 5.55
N GLU A 423 7.65 26.08 6.11
CA GLU A 423 8.65 27.05 5.68
C GLU A 423 9.37 26.66 4.37
N LEU A 424 9.69 25.38 4.20
CA LEU A 424 10.53 24.86 3.12
C LEU A 424 9.75 24.58 1.82
N LEU A 425 8.51 24.12 1.95
CA LEU A 425 7.67 23.76 0.82
C LEU A 425 6.88 24.99 0.36
N SER A 426 6.94 25.26 -0.95
CA SER A 426 6.34 26.46 -1.54
C SER A 426 4.93 26.71 -1.03
N GLU A 427 4.67 27.94 -0.62
CA GLU A 427 3.34 28.35 -0.17
C GLU A 427 2.39 28.41 -1.37
N LEU A 428 1.31 27.65 -1.27
CA LEU A 428 0.17 27.78 -2.17
C LEU A 428 -0.57 29.06 -1.84
N ASP A 429 -1.09 29.76 -2.84
CA ASP A 429 -2.14 30.73 -2.56
C ASP A 429 -3.39 30.01 -2.01
N THR A 430 -4.25 30.76 -1.32
CA THR A 430 -5.39 30.17 -0.61
C THR A 430 -6.37 29.46 -1.55
N GLU A 431 -6.47 29.90 -2.81
CA GLU A 431 -7.32 29.25 -3.83
C GLU A 431 -6.74 27.88 -4.21
N ALA A 432 -5.43 27.77 -4.44
CA ALA A 432 -4.77 26.50 -4.66
C ALA A 432 -4.81 25.58 -3.43
N LYS A 433 -4.76 26.12 -2.20
CA LYS A 433 -4.99 25.33 -0.98
C LYS A 433 -6.41 24.74 -0.95
N MET A 434 -7.42 25.51 -1.35
CA MET A 434 -8.80 24.99 -1.44
C MET A 434 -8.91 23.88 -2.48
N ASP A 435 -8.35 24.06 -3.67
CA ASP A 435 -8.39 23.05 -4.74
C ASP A 435 -7.78 21.71 -4.30
N VAL A 436 -6.66 21.77 -3.58
CA VAL A 436 -6.03 20.59 -2.96
C VAL A 436 -6.97 19.87 -2.00
N VAL A 437 -7.57 20.62 -1.08
CA VAL A 437 -8.45 20.04 -0.07
C VAL A 437 -9.70 19.44 -0.73
N LEU A 438 -10.23 20.10 -1.76
CA LEU A 438 -11.32 19.57 -2.58
C LEU A 438 -10.91 18.30 -3.33
N GLU A 439 -9.67 18.19 -3.81
CA GLU A 439 -9.16 16.97 -4.43
C GLU A 439 -9.06 15.82 -3.41
N VAL A 440 -8.63 16.10 -2.17
CA VAL A 440 -8.65 15.10 -1.09
C VAL A 440 -10.08 14.63 -0.83
N ILE A 441 -11.05 15.54 -0.68
CA ILE A 441 -12.47 15.21 -0.50
C ILE A 441 -12.96 14.31 -1.65
N ASN A 442 -12.69 14.69 -2.90
CA ASN A 442 -13.11 13.93 -4.07
C ASN A 442 -12.42 12.56 -4.16
N SER A 443 -11.14 12.46 -3.76
CA SER A 443 -10.43 11.19 -3.67
C SER A 443 -11.08 10.25 -2.64
N LYS A 444 -11.51 10.78 -1.49
CA LYS A 444 -12.21 9.97 -0.47
C LYS A 444 -13.61 9.55 -0.94
N ARG A 445 -14.34 10.42 -1.65
CA ARG A 445 -15.62 10.06 -2.30
C ARG A 445 -15.45 8.93 -3.31
N ALA A 446 -14.48 9.06 -4.22
CA ALA A 446 -14.19 8.01 -5.20
C ALA A 446 -13.81 6.67 -4.54
N HIS A 447 -13.12 6.71 -3.40
CA HIS A 447 -12.85 5.50 -2.62
C HIS A 447 -14.14 4.89 -2.02
N LEU A 448 -15.02 5.72 -1.44
CA LEU A 448 -16.31 5.28 -0.89
C LEU A 448 -17.26 4.73 -1.96
N GLN A 449 -17.17 5.23 -3.20
CA GLN A 449 -17.89 4.68 -4.35
C GLN A 449 -17.51 3.23 -4.64
N SER A 450 -16.28 2.83 -4.34
CA SER A 450 -15.85 1.43 -4.49
C SER A 450 -16.06 0.62 -3.21
N TYR A 451 -15.90 1.27 -2.04
CA TYR A 451 -15.86 0.65 -0.72
C TYR A 451 -16.66 1.48 0.30
N PRO A 452 -18.01 1.44 0.25
CA PRO A 452 -18.88 2.33 1.04
C PRO A 452 -18.75 2.15 2.56
N SER A 453 -18.17 1.04 3.02
CA SER A 453 -17.94 0.76 4.44
C SER A 453 -16.65 1.39 5.02
N SER A 454 -15.77 1.94 4.19
CA SER A 454 -14.42 2.39 4.59
C SER A 454 -14.46 3.59 5.54
N CYS A 455 -14.32 3.34 6.85
CA CYS A 455 -14.26 4.40 7.85
C CYS A 455 -13.02 5.29 7.72
N ALA A 456 -11.89 4.74 7.24
CA ALA A 456 -10.70 5.54 6.95
C ALA A 456 -10.98 6.60 5.86
N ALA A 457 -11.75 6.26 4.83
CA ALA A 457 -12.14 7.23 3.82
C ALA A 457 -13.17 8.25 4.34
N ARG A 458 -14.12 7.83 5.18
CA ARG A 458 -15.07 8.73 5.83
C ARG A 458 -14.39 9.75 6.74
N THR A 459 -13.54 9.29 7.68
CA THR A 459 -12.77 10.17 8.57
C THR A 459 -11.86 11.10 7.77
N GLY A 460 -11.09 10.57 6.82
CA GLY A 460 -10.22 11.39 5.99
C GLY A 460 -10.95 12.43 5.14
N ARG A 461 -12.22 12.20 4.79
CA ARG A 461 -13.07 13.19 4.11
C ARG A 461 -13.49 14.29 5.07
N GLU A 462 -13.91 13.95 6.29
CA GLU A 462 -14.31 14.94 7.29
C GLU A 462 -13.11 15.74 7.82
N ASP A 463 -11.91 15.15 7.93
CA ASP A 463 -10.66 15.88 8.16
C ASP A 463 -10.42 16.92 7.06
N ALA A 464 -10.58 16.54 5.80
CA ALA A 464 -10.43 17.47 4.69
C ALA A 464 -11.51 18.58 4.71
N PHE A 465 -12.75 18.28 5.13
CA PHE A 465 -13.74 19.35 5.35
C PHE A 465 -13.37 20.29 6.50
N ARG A 466 -12.78 19.78 7.59
CA ARG A 466 -12.24 20.63 8.67
C ARG A 466 -11.19 21.60 8.12
N ASP A 467 -10.24 21.10 7.33
CA ASP A 467 -9.23 21.93 6.66
C ASP A 467 -9.89 22.96 5.71
N LEU A 468 -10.94 22.56 4.98
CA LEU A 468 -11.67 23.45 4.08
C LEU A 468 -12.38 24.57 4.84
N TYR A 469 -12.94 24.29 6.03
CA TYR A 469 -13.54 25.29 6.90
C TYR A 469 -12.51 26.29 7.43
N ASP A 470 -11.33 25.81 7.83
CA ASP A 470 -10.25 26.66 8.31
C ASP A 470 -9.75 27.60 7.19
N LEU A 471 -9.56 27.07 5.96
CA LEU A 471 -9.23 27.88 4.78
C LEU A 471 -10.35 28.86 4.40
N GLY A 472 -11.61 28.41 4.50
CA GLY A 472 -12.78 29.26 4.29
C GLY A 472 -12.79 30.46 5.22
N ALA A 473 -12.45 30.27 6.48
CA ALA A 473 -12.38 31.35 7.46
C ALA A 473 -11.33 32.42 7.07
N GLU A 474 -10.19 32.02 6.50
CA GLU A 474 -9.18 32.96 5.97
C GLU A 474 -9.74 33.82 4.81
N MET A 475 -10.65 33.25 4.02
CA MET A 475 -11.30 33.89 2.88
C MET A 475 -12.64 34.58 3.23
N ASN A 476 -13.04 34.57 4.50
CA ASN A 476 -14.36 35.01 4.98
C ASN A 476 -15.55 34.24 4.35
N ILE A 477 -15.38 32.95 4.07
CA ILE A 477 -16.43 32.02 3.67
C ILE A 477 -16.88 31.23 4.92
N THR A 478 -18.18 31.14 5.16
CA THR A 478 -18.71 30.42 6.33
C THR A 478 -18.74 28.90 6.10
N PRO A 479 -18.71 28.06 7.17
CA PRO A 479 -18.92 26.62 7.03
C PRO A 479 -20.21 26.25 6.30
N GLU A 480 -21.32 26.96 6.59
CA GLU A 480 -22.59 26.80 5.88
C GLU A 480 -22.44 27.03 4.37
N GLU A 481 -21.74 28.09 3.97
CA GLU A 481 -21.52 28.39 2.56
C GLU A 481 -20.62 27.35 1.89
N ILE A 482 -19.63 26.81 2.61
CA ILE A 482 -18.81 25.68 2.14
C ILE A 482 -19.67 24.44 1.93
N ASP A 483 -20.55 24.11 2.88
CA ASP A 483 -21.40 22.92 2.78
C ASP A 483 -22.36 23.02 1.59
N ARG A 484 -23.02 24.18 1.42
CA ARG A 484 -23.88 24.45 0.26
C ARG A 484 -23.13 24.30 -1.07
N ARG A 485 -21.89 24.77 -1.15
CA ARG A 485 -21.10 24.75 -2.39
C ARG A 485 -20.48 23.40 -2.71
N TYR A 486 -19.97 22.71 -1.69
CA TYR A 486 -19.03 21.61 -1.89
C TYR A 486 -19.51 20.27 -1.35
N ARG A 487 -20.37 20.22 -0.32
CA ARG A 487 -20.95 18.95 0.11
C ARG A 487 -21.95 18.41 -0.91
N ARG A 488 -22.05 17.10 -0.96
CA ARG A 488 -22.91 16.30 -1.83
C ARG A 488 -23.74 15.34 -1.00
N LEU A 489 -24.80 14.79 -1.58
CA LEU A 489 -25.65 13.80 -0.92
C LEU A 489 -24.82 12.63 -0.34
N GLU A 490 -23.83 12.14 -1.10
CA GLU A 490 -22.95 11.04 -0.68
C GLU A 490 -22.18 11.35 0.61
N ASP A 491 -21.91 12.62 0.93
CA ASP A 491 -21.21 12.95 2.17
C ASP A 491 -22.08 12.67 3.39
N TYR A 492 -23.37 12.98 3.31
CA TYR A 492 -24.35 12.75 4.37
C TYR A 492 -24.70 11.27 4.48
N VAL A 493 -24.91 10.58 3.36
CA VAL A 493 -25.21 9.15 3.34
C VAL A 493 -24.07 8.31 3.90
N PHE A 494 -22.82 8.68 3.60
CA PHE A 494 -21.62 8.03 4.12
C PHE A 494 -20.97 8.88 5.22
N ALA A 495 -21.75 9.36 6.19
CA ALA A 495 -21.27 10.14 7.33
C ALA A 495 -20.16 9.43 8.12
N GLU A 496 -19.27 10.20 8.76
CA GLU A 496 -18.20 9.64 9.60
C GLU A 496 -18.75 8.81 10.76
N LEU A 497 -18.16 7.63 10.94
CA LEU A 497 -18.49 6.72 12.04
C LEU A 497 -17.32 6.68 13.03
N VAL A 498 -17.62 6.43 14.30
CA VAL A 498 -16.59 6.19 15.31
C VAL A 498 -16.02 4.79 15.10
N TYR A 499 -14.80 4.72 14.56
CA TYR A 499 -14.12 3.47 14.19
C TYR A 499 -14.20 2.37 15.27
N SER A 500 -13.87 2.71 16.52
CA SER A 500 -13.83 1.74 17.64
C SER A 500 -15.22 1.26 18.13
N ALA A 501 -16.30 1.78 17.55
CA ALA A 501 -17.67 1.53 17.98
C ALA A 501 -18.60 1.18 16.80
N SER A 502 -18.04 0.90 15.62
CA SER A 502 -18.84 0.70 14.41
C SER A 502 -18.35 -0.51 13.60
N LYS A 503 -19.17 -1.55 13.52
CA LYS A 503 -18.87 -2.79 12.78
C LYS A 503 -18.90 -2.61 11.27
N THR A 504 -19.57 -1.56 10.76
CA THR A 504 -19.44 -1.18 9.33
C THR A 504 -17.98 -1.00 8.96
N CYS A 505 -17.15 -0.44 9.85
CA CYS A 505 -15.75 -0.15 9.56
C CYS A 505 -14.90 -1.39 9.24
N CYS A 506 -15.35 -2.59 9.61
CA CYS A 506 -14.63 -3.85 9.40
C CYS A 506 -15.04 -4.58 8.10
N TRP A 507 -15.93 -3.98 7.31
CA TRP A 507 -16.59 -4.67 6.21
C TRP A 507 -15.83 -4.49 4.89
N ASN A 508 -14.66 -5.11 4.76
CA ASN A 508 -13.79 -4.97 3.58
C ASN A 508 -14.39 -5.53 2.27
N ALA A 509 -15.42 -6.37 2.38
CA ALA A 509 -16.10 -6.96 1.23
C ALA A 509 -17.23 -6.08 0.65
N SER A 510 -17.41 -4.85 1.15
CA SER A 510 -18.37 -3.93 0.53
C SER A 510 -17.96 -3.57 -0.90
N THR A 511 -18.94 -3.31 -1.76
CA THR A 511 -18.73 -3.18 -3.21
C THR A 511 -19.33 -1.91 -3.78
N ALA A 512 -18.92 -1.55 -5.01
CA ALA A 512 -19.52 -0.45 -5.75
C ALA A 512 -21.02 -0.65 -6.02
N ALA A 513 -21.47 -1.88 -6.24
CA ALA A 513 -22.88 -2.16 -6.43
C ALA A 513 -23.70 -1.88 -5.15
N MET A 514 -23.13 -2.12 -3.97
CA MET A 514 -23.77 -1.72 -2.72
C MET A 514 -23.83 -0.21 -2.59
N TYR A 515 -22.77 0.52 -2.97
CA TYR A 515 -22.78 1.98 -2.98
C TYR A 515 -23.94 2.52 -3.82
N ASP A 516 -24.11 2.01 -5.05
CA ASP A 516 -25.18 2.43 -5.94
C ASP A 516 -26.56 2.20 -5.32
N LEU A 517 -26.79 1.03 -4.71
CA LEU A 517 -28.05 0.70 -4.03
C LEU A 517 -28.35 1.59 -2.82
N ILE A 518 -27.31 1.91 -2.03
CA ILE A 518 -27.42 2.79 -0.86
C ILE A 518 -27.76 4.22 -1.27
N MET A 519 -27.12 4.71 -2.34
CA MET A 519 -27.38 6.03 -2.89
C MET A 519 -28.76 6.12 -3.53
N GLU A 520 -29.14 5.11 -4.32
CA GLU A 520 -30.47 5.02 -4.94
C GLU A 520 -31.59 4.98 -3.88
N TYR A 521 -31.39 4.23 -2.79
CA TYR A 521 -32.31 4.25 -1.65
C TYR A 521 -32.50 5.67 -1.13
N ASN A 522 -31.41 6.38 -0.83
CA ASN A 522 -31.49 7.72 -0.26
C ASN A 522 -32.08 8.75 -1.24
N LEU A 523 -31.75 8.67 -2.52
CA LEU A 523 -32.35 9.51 -3.56
C LEU A 523 -33.88 9.36 -3.60
N ASN A 524 -34.39 8.15 -3.37
CA ASN A 524 -35.83 7.87 -3.35
C ASN A 524 -36.52 8.23 -2.02
N HIS A 525 -35.77 8.61 -0.98
CA HIS A 525 -36.31 8.88 0.36
C HIS A 525 -36.00 10.29 0.89
N MET A 526 -35.14 11.06 0.23
CA MET A 526 -34.76 12.41 0.67
C MET A 526 -35.88 13.45 0.53
N GLU A 527 -36.99 13.11 -0.13
CA GLU A 527 -38.16 13.96 -0.27
C GLU A 527 -39.43 13.16 0.01
N ASP A 528 -40.31 13.73 0.83
CA ASP A 528 -41.63 13.16 1.07
C ASP A 528 -42.49 13.24 -0.20
N PRO A 529 -42.93 12.12 -0.79
CA PRO A 529 -43.61 12.13 -2.09
C PRO A 529 -44.99 12.78 -2.06
N GLU A 530 -45.59 12.98 -0.87
CA GLU A 530 -46.92 13.60 -0.72
C GLU A 530 -46.83 15.11 -0.51
N SER A 531 -45.85 15.57 0.27
CA SER A 531 -45.70 16.96 0.71
C SER A 531 -44.59 17.73 -0.01
N GLY A 532 -43.65 17.03 -0.67
CA GLY A 532 -42.45 17.62 -1.28
C GLY A 532 -41.48 18.20 -0.24
N THR A 533 -41.58 17.77 1.02
CA THR A 533 -40.74 18.27 2.11
C THR A 533 -39.47 17.43 2.18
N CYS A 534 -38.30 18.07 2.32
CA CYS A 534 -37.04 17.36 2.57
C CYS A 534 -37.15 16.45 3.80
N GLN A 535 -36.60 15.24 3.68
CA GLN A 535 -36.36 14.31 4.76
C GLN A 535 -34.86 14.11 4.96
N ASP A 536 -34.44 13.91 6.21
CA ASP A 536 -33.05 13.57 6.50
C ASP A 536 -32.66 12.25 5.83
N VAL A 537 -31.40 12.17 5.41
CA VAL A 537 -30.86 10.96 4.79
C VAL A 537 -30.72 9.83 5.81
N THR A 538 -30.74 8.60 5.30
CA THR A 538 -30.36 7.43 6.08
C THR A 538 -28.86 7.18 5.89
N VAL A 539 -28.10 7.45 6.95
CA VAL A 539 -26.67 7.11 7.02
C VAL A 539 -26.48 5.60 6.87
N PHE A 540 -25.55 5.20 5.99
CA PHE A 540 -25.11 3.80 5.86
C PHE A 540 -24.23 3.40 7.04
N MET A 541 -24.85 2.69 7.98
CA MET A 541 -24.26 2.15 9.20
C MET A 541 -25.15 1.02 9.75
N ALA A 542 -24.62 0.17 10.62
CA ALA A 542 -25.44 -0.84 11.28
C ALA A 542 -26.41 -0.21 12.29
N ARG A 543 -27.66 -0.69 12.31
CA ARG A 543 -28.72 -0.20 13.21
C ARG A 543 -29.40 -1.36 13.94
N ASP A 544 -29.98 -1.10 15.11
CA ASP A 544 -30.79 -2.09 15.84
C ASP A 544 -32.21 -2.22 15.24
N GLU A 545 -32.28 -2.55 13.94
CA GLU A 545 -33.53 -2.73 13.18
C GLU A 545 -33.87 -4.23 12.95
N GLY A 546 -33.18 -5.13 13.65
CA GLY A 546 -33.24 -6.59 13.50
C GLY A 546 -32.09 -7.15 12.66
N GLY A 547 -31.89 -8.47 12.65
CA GLY A 547 -30.87 -9.15 11.84
C GLY A 547 -29.42 -8.72 12.09
N ASP A 548 -28.65 -8.39 11.04
CA ASP A 548 -27.25 -7.97 11.13
C ASP A 548 -27.04 -6.45 11.13
N GLY A 549 -28.13 -5.68 11.08
CA GLY A 549 -28.17 -4.22 11.20
C GLY A 549 -28.18 -3.46 9.88
N TYR A 550 -28.24 -4.13 8.74
CA TYR A 550 -28.29 -3.51 7.40
C TYR A 550 -29.57 -3.87 6.61
N GLU A 551 -30.58 -4.38 7.29
CA GLU A 551 -31.82 -4.94 6.77
C GLU A 551 -32.53 -3.95 5.86
N ARG A 552 -32.50 -2.66 6.18
CA ARG A 552 -33.11 -1.59 5.39
C ARG A 552 -32.58 -1.55 3.96
N PHE A 553 -31.25 -1.53 3.80
CA PHE A 553 -30.63 -1.48 2.48
C PHE A 553 -30.69 -2.84 1.77
N ARG A 554 -30.56 -3.95 2.52
CA ARG A 554 -30.75 -5.31 1.98
C ARG A 554 -32.16 -5.48 1.41
N ALA A 555 -33.19 -5.10 2.16
CA ALA A 555 -34.58 -5.18 1.73
C ALA A 555 -34.84 -4.26 0.52
N TYR A 556 -34.21 -3.09 0.46
CA TYR A 556 -34.26 -2.24 -0.73
C TYR A 556 -33.68 -2.96 -1.95
N ALA A 557 -32.46 -3.51 -1.83
CA ALA A 557 -31.81 -4.27 -2.89
C ALA A 557 -32.69 -5.41 -3.42
N GLU A 558 -33.31 -6.18 -2.52
CA GLU A 558 -34.28 -7.21 -2.88
C GLU A 558 -35.50 -6.62 -3.61
N SER A 559 -36.04 -5.49 -3.13
CA SER A 559 -37.23 -4.85 -3.70
C SER A 559 -37.02 -4.35 -5.14
N VAL A 560 -35.80 -3.95 -5.49
CA VAL A 560 -35.42 -3.52 -6.85
C VAL A 560 -34.85 -4.66 -7.70
N GLY A 561 -34.89 -5.89 -7.21
CA GLY A 561 -34.41 -7.07 -7.94
C GLY A 561 -32.88 -7.20 -8.02
N GLN A 562 -32.15 -6.49 -7.18
CA GLN A 562 -30.69 -6.51 -7.08
C GLN A 562 -30.20 -7.14 -5.76
N GLY A 563 -30.97 -8.04 -5.15
CA GLY A 563 -30.61 -8.71 -3.90
C GLY A 563 -29.24 -9.42 -3.96
N ASP A 564 -28.92 -10.03 -5.12
CA ASP A 564 -27.63 -10.72 -5.33
C ASP A 564 -26.42 -9.76 -5.35
N ALA A 565 -26.64 -8.46 -5.57
CA ALA A 565 -25.58 -7.45 -5.50
C ALA A 565 -25.27 -7.02 -4.05
N TRP A 566 -26.16 -7.32 -3.11
CA TRP A 566 -25.94 -7.08 -1.69
C TRP A 566 -25.07 -8.18 -1.09
N VAL A 567 -23.85 -7.83 -0.70
CA VAL A 567 -22.98 -8.75 0.02
C VAL A 567 -23.48 -8.85 1.47
N GLU A 568 -23.38 -10.03 2.10
CA GLU A 568 -23.67 -10.16 3.53
C GLU A 568 -22.55 -9.54 4.37
N TRP A 569 -22.89 -8.97 5.53
CA TRP A 569 -21.88 -8.46 6.43
C TRP A 569 -20.99 -9.60 6.93
N SER A 570 -19.69 -9.39 6.82
CA SER A 570 -18.69 -10.22 7.44
C SER A 570 -17.55 -9.35 7.89
N ALA A 571 -16.94 -9.73 9.01
CA ALA A 571 -15.66 -9.15 9.39
C ALA A 571 -14.63 -9.58 8.34
N GLY A 572 -14.17 -8.64 7.51
CA GLY A 572 -13.09 -8.87 6.56
C GLY A 572 -11.74 -9.08 7.24
N GLU A 573 -11.70 -8.85 8.55
CA GLU A 573 -10.54 -8.70 9.39
C GLU A 573 -10.85 -8.93 10.88
N SER A 574 -9.84 -8.84 11.76
CA SER A 574 -10.10 -8.85 13.20
C SER A 574 -10.91 -7.62 13.59
N CYS A 575 -12.15 -7.83 14.00
CA CYS A 575 -13.09 -6.75 14.28
C CYS A 575 -13.57 -6.82 15.74
N PRO A 576 -12.91 -6.10 16.68
CA PRO A 576 -13.34 -6.05 18.09
C PRO A 576 -14.79 -5.61 18.28
N GLN A 577 -15.29 -4.81 17.34
CA GLN A 577 -16.65 -4.28 17.30
C GLN A 577 -17.64 -5.17 16.52
N ALA A 578 -17.27 -6.40 16.14
CA ALA A 578 -18.12 -7.32 15.37
C ALA A 578 -19.49 -7.56 16.00
N ASP A 579 -19.54 -7.64 17.34
CA ASP A 579 -20.75 -7.92 18.10
C ASP A 579 -21.58 -6.67 18.43
N VAL A 580 -21.19 -5.50 17.90
CA VAL A 580 -21.96 -4.26 18.09
C VAL A 580 -23.28 -4.35 17.32
N LEU A 581 -24.39 -4.06 18.03
CA LEU A 581 -25.73 -4.09 17.44
C LEU A 581 -25.99 -2.85 16.57
N GLU A 582 -25.56 -1.69 17.04
CA GLU A 582 -25.75 -0.40 16.37
C GLU A 582 -24.42 0.36 16.35
N ASP A 583 -24.05 0.81 15.16
CA ASP A 583 -22.87 1.62 14.95
C ASP A 583 -23.04 3.00 15.57
N ARG A 584 -21.92 3.69 15.80
CA ARG A 584 -21.95 5.06 16.30
C ARG A 584 -21.50 6.04 15.23
N GLU A 585 -22.42 6.90 14.80
CA GLU A 585 -22.11 8.10 14.01
C GLU A 585 -21.26 9.07 14.85
N ASN A 586 -20.29 9.75 14.22
CA ASN A 586 -19.46 10.74 14.90
C ASN A 586 -20.21 12.08 15.05
N GLN A 587 -19.66 13.00 15.84
CA GLN A 587 -20.16 14.37 15.84
C GLN A 587 -19.63 15.11 14.62
N HIS A 588 -20.50 15.88 13.98
CA HIS A 588 -20.19 16.58 12.75
C HIS A 588 -20.30 18.09 12.92
N LEU A 589 -19.47 18.82 12.17
CA LEU A 589 -19.46 20.29 12.13
C LEU A 589 -20.29 20.87 10.97
N TRP A 590 -20.83 20.00 10.12
CA TRP A 590 -21.60 20.38 8.95
C TRP A 590 -22.99 20.90 9.28
N GLU A 591 -23.58 21.61 8.32
CA GLU A 591 -24.99 21.96 8.36
C GLU A 591 -25.88 20.72 8.15
N PRO A 592 -27.04 20.64 8.83
CA PRO A 592 -27.99 19.54 8.60
C PRO A 592 -28.41 19.44 7.13
N PHE A 593 -28.53 18.22 6.59
CA PHE A 593 -28.82 17.99 5.17
C PHE A 593 -30.01 18.83 4.66
N CYS A 594 -31.15 18.82 5.36
CA CYS A 594 -32.32 19.57 4.93
C CYS A 594 -32.17 21.10 4.96
N SER A 595 -31.15 21.64 5.63
CA SER A 595 -30.86 23.09 5.59
C SER A 595 -30.11 23.52 4.32
N VAL A 596 -29.45 22.57 3.65
CA VAL A 596 -28.69 22.78 2.41
C VAL A 596 -29.24 21.93 1.24
N TYR A 597 -30.44 21.36 1.43
CA TYR A 597 -31.05 20.42 0.49
C TYR A 597 -31.22 21.01 -0.91
N ASP A 598 -31.78 22.22 -1.02
CA ASP A 598 -32.03 22.85 -2.33
C ASP A 598 -30.73 22.97 -3.14
N ASP A 599 -29.65 23.43 -2.50
CA ASP A 599 -28.33 23.59 -3.12
C ASP A 599 -27.71 22.24 -3.53
N ILE A 600 -27.95 21.16 -2.77
CA ILE A 600 -27.50 19.81 -3.12
C ILE A 600 -28.34 19.22 -4.24
N HIS A 601 -29.67 19.36 -4.15
CA HIS A 601 -30.62 18.82 -5.10
C HIS A 601 -30.43 19.41 -6.50
N ASP A 602 -30.16 20.71 -6.60
CA ASP A 602 -29.87 21.38 -7.88
C ASP A 602 -28.59 20.87 -8.59
N ARG A 603 -27.72 20.14 -7.88
CA ARG A 603 -26.47 19.57 -8.39
C ARG A 603 -26.53 18.07 -8.67
N LEU A 604 -27.62 17.38 -8.28
CA LEU A 604 -27.88 15.98 -8.60
C LEU A 604 -28.36 15.85 -10.05
#